data_AF-A0A533SSH8-F1
#
_entry.id   AF-A0A533SSH8-F1
#
_cell.length_a   1.000
_cell.length_b   1.000
_cell.length_c   1.000
_cell.angle_alpha   90.00
_cell.angle_beta   90.00
_cell.angle_gamma   90.00
#
_symmetry.space_group_name_H-M   'P 1'
#
loop_
_entity.id
_entity.type
_entity.pdbx_description
1 polymer ?
#
loop_
_entity_poly.entity_id
_entity_poly.type
_entity_poly.pdbx_seq_one_letter_code
_entity_poly.pdbx_strand_id
1 'polypeptide(L)'
;MAVPGRTVQAALAGTVALVQPERFPYGAAVIIETPLAALPADLQEQYHSLPEWPPRSPNDPLTCPAPLEPFQWEEESQSLYILYAHLGSSADLNVGDEVTCGQALGTVGQSGNALAPHLHFEARVGPAEARLGSLAHYDVSASVQEMAAYCEWRVSGAFKWVDPLVILAYLK
;
A
#
# COMPACT_ATOMS: atom_id res chain seq x y z
N MET A 1 -20.93 7.18 -8.81
CA MET A 1 -19.81 8.05 -9.25
C MET A 1 -19.12 8.52 -7.98
N ALA A 2 -17.79 8.36 -7.87
CA ALA A 2 -17.07 8.83 -6.69
C ALA A 2 -17.11 10.37 -6.64
N VAL A 3 -17.29 10.92 -5.43
CA VAL A 3 -17.45 12.36 -5.22
C VAL A 3 -16.14 12.90 -4.64
N PRO A 4 -15.47 13.85 -5.31
CA PRO A 4 -14.24 14.45 -4.79
C PRO A 4 -14.49 15.13 -3.43
N GLY A 5 -13.46 15.20 -2.59
CA GLY A 5 -13.52 15.83 -1.27
C GLY A 5 -14.23 15.01 -0.19
N ARG A 6 -14.79 13.83 -0.52
CA ARG A 6 -15.31 12.91 0.50
C ARG A 6 -14.17 12.36 1.35
N THR A 7 -14.38 12.30 2.66
CA THR A 7 -13.41 11.74 3.60
C THR A 7 -13.10 10.29 3.24
N VAL A 8 -11.80 9.98 3.21
CA VAL A 8 -11.28 8.61 3.17
C VAL A 8 -10.92 8.25 4.60
N GLN A 9 -11.41 7.10 5.06
CA GLN A 9 -11.19 6.61 6.41
C GLN A 9 -10.37 5.32 6.37
N ALA A 10 -9.59 5.10 7.42
CA ALA A 10 -8.87 3.85 7.62
C ALA A 10 -9.88 2.69 7.77
N ALA A 11 -9.76 1.69 6.90
CA ALA A 11 -10.57 0.49 6.93
C ALA A 11 -10.26 -0.36 8.17
N LEU A 12 -9.00 -0.43 8.59
CA LEU A 12 -8.57 -1.16 9.78
C LEU A 12 -7.70 -0.27 10.66
N ALA A 13 -7.63 -0.60 11.95
CA ALA A 13 -6.63 -0.05 12.83
C ALA A 13 -5.24 -0.60 12.48
N GLY A 14 -4.19 0.17 12.73
CA GLY A 14 -2.83 -0.21 12.37
C GLY A 14 -1.85 0.93 12.52
N THR A 15 -0.71 0.80 11.87
CA THR A 15 0.39 1.78 11.87
C THR A 15 0.56 2.36 10.48
N VAL A 16 0.85 3.65 10.37
CA VAL A 16 1.16 4.27 9.07
C VAL A 16 2.52 3.76 8.56
N ALA A 17 2.51 2.99 7.48
CA ALA A 17 3.72 2.44 6.86
C ALA A 17 4.31 3.36 5.77
N LEU A 18 3.48 4.19 5.15
CA LEU A 18 3.89 5.15 4.12
C LEU A 18 2.95 6.35 4.13
N VAL A 19 3.53 7.55 4.05
CA VAL A 19 2.83 8.79 3.70
C VAL A 19 3.58 9.41 2.54
N GLN A 20 2.91 9.58 1.42
CA GLN A 20 3.52 10.05 0.18
C GLN A 20 2.80 11.32 -0.30
N PRO A 21 3.56 12.40 -0.58
CA PRO A 21 3.00 13.57 -1.26
C PRO A 21 2.63 13.22 -2.71
N GLU A 22 2.12 14.18 -3.47
CA GLU A 22 1.79 13.91 -4.87
C GLU A 22 3.01 13.39 -5.67
N ARG A 23 2.98 12.10 -6.02
CA ARG A 23 4.05 11.42 -6.74
C ARG A 23 3.48 10.37 -7.69
N PHE A 24 3.82 10.46 -8.98
CA PHE A 24 3.30 9.55 -10.00
C PHE A 24 3.83 8.11 -9.80
N PRO A 25 3.00 7.04 -9.89
CA PRO A 25 1.63 7.04 -10.42
C PRO A 25 0.51 7.15 -9.38
N TYR A 26 0.77 6.83 -8.12
CA TYR A 26 -0.28 6.75 -7.10
C TYR A 26 -0.80 8.12 -6.64
N GLY A 27 -0.04 9.19 -6.92
CA GLY A 27 -0.34 10.52 -6.41
C GLY A 27 -0.07 10.60 -4.91
N ALA A 28 -0.83 11.46 -4.22
CA ALA A 28 -0.81 11.49 -2.76
C ALA A 28 -1.44 10.20 -2.23
N ALA A 29 -0.73 9.54 -1.32
CA ALA A 29 -1.10 8.20 -0.86
C ALA A 29 -0.69 7.94 0.59
N VAL A 30 -1.41 7.04 1.23
CA VAL A 30 -1.12 6.51 2.57
C VAL A 30 -1.18 4.99 2.51
N ILE A 31 -0.25 4.30 3.19
CA ILE A 31 -0.35 2.86 3.47
C ILE A 31 -0.52 2.67 4.96
N ILE A 32 -1.53 1.89 5.35
CA ILE A 32 -1.71 1.43 6.72
C ILE A 32 -1.33 -0.05 6.79
N GLU A 33 -0.47 -0.38 7.75
CA GLU A 33 -0.07 -1.72 8.11
C GLU A 33 -0.89 -2.21 9.32
N THR A 34 -1.48 -3.40 9.20
CA THR A 34 -2.14 -4.11 10.30
C THR A 34 -1.46 -5.48 10.46
N PRO A 35 -0.84 -5.80 11.61
CA PRO A 35 -0.26 -7.11 11.84
C PRO A 35 -1.29 -8.23 11.64
N LEU A 36 -0.92 -9.33 10.97
CA LEU A 36 -1.88 -10.43 10.75
C LEU A 36 -2.43 -10.98 12.06
N ALA A 37 -1.63 -11.04 13.12
CA ALA A 37 -2.04 -11.47 14.45
C ALA A 37 -3.19 -10.65 15.05
N ALA A 38 -3.41 -9.42 14.58
CA ALA A 38 -4.52 -8.56 15.00
C ALA A 38 -5.83 -8.80 14.20
N LEU A 39 -5.77 -9.57 13.11
CA LEU A 39 -6.93 -9.91 12.30
C LEU A 39 -7.69 -11.12 12.89
N PRO A 40 -8.95 -11.35 12.48
CA PRO A 40 -9.67 -12.59 12.75
C PRO A 40 -8.91 -13.86 12.34
N ALA A 41 -9.13 -14.96 13.07
CA ALA A 41 -8.41 -16.22 12.86
C ALA A 41 -8.62 -16.84 11.46
N ASP A 42 -9.81 -16.67 10.89
CA ASP A 42 -10.13 -17.11 9.53
C ASP A 42 -9.32 -16.33 8.46
N LEU A 43 -9.16 -15.02 8.63
CA LEU A 43 -8.31 -14.22 7.75
C LEU A 43 -6.83 -14.53 7.94
N GLN A 44 -6.39 -14.77 9.18
CA GLN A 44 -5.02 -15.22 9.45
C GLN A 44 -4.72 -16.52 8.70
N GLU A 45 -5.57 -17.54 8.84
CA GLU A 45 -5.41 -18.82 8.16
C GLU A 45 -5.41 -18.64 6.63
N GLN A 46 -6.36 -17.88 6.10
CA GLN A 46 -6.45 -17.59 4.68
C GLN A 46 -5.15 -16.93 4.16
N TYR A 47 -4.63 -15.92 4.87
CA TYR A 47 -3.48 -15.15 4.42
C TYR A 47 -2.14 -15.88 4.61
N HIS A 48 -2.01 -16.71 5.64
CA HIS A 48 -0.86 -17.62 5.78
C HIS A 48 -0.84 -18.71 4.70
N SER A 49 -2.00 -19.09 4.17
CA SER A 49 -2.11 -20.10 3.11
C SER A 49 -1.95 -19.54 1.68
N LEU A 50 -1.61 -18.25 1.52
CA LEU A 50 -1.46 -17.65 0.19
C LEU A 50 -0.36 -18.36 -0.61
N PRO A 51 -0.62 -18.73 -1.88
CA PRO A 51 0.36 -19.40 -2.70
C PRO A 51 1.62 -18.55 -2.88
N GLU A 52 2.73 -19.20 -3.18
CA GLU A 52 3.95 -18.51 -3.59
C GLU A 52 3.69 -17.70 -4.86
N TRP A 53 4.26 -16.50 -4.92
CA TRP A 53 4.16 -15.66 -6.11
C TRP A 53 5.11 -16.20 -7.18
N PRO A 54 4.66 -16.37 -8.43
CA PRO A 54 5.53 -16.86 -9.48
C PRO A 54 6.71 -15.92 -9.71
N PRO A 55 7.89 -16.44 -10.09
CA PRO A 55 9.03 -15.60 -10.41
C PRO A 55 8.67 -14.64 -11.54
N ARG A 56 9.27 -13.45 -11.49
CA ARG A 56 9.05 -12.42 -12.49
C ARG A 56 9.44 -12.92 -13.89
N SER A 57 8.60 -12.61 -14.88
CA SER A 57 8.87 -12.98 -16.26
C SER A 57 10.18 -12.34 -16.75
N PRO A 58 11.05 -13.09 -17.44
CA PRO A 58 12.26 -12.53 -18.06
C PRO A 58 11.97 -11.41 -19.08
N ASN A 59 10.75 -11.38 -19.63
CA ASN A 59 10.30 -10.39 -20.62
C ASN A 59 9.41 -9.30 -20.00
N ASP A 60 9.42 -9.14 -18.68
CA ASP A 60 8.62 -8.12 -18.02
C ASP A 60 9.15 -6.72 -18.41
N PRO A 61 8.31 -5.84 -19.00
CA PRO A 61 8.74 -4.55 -19.53
C PRO A 61 9.12 -3.54 -18.44
N LEU A 62 8.79 -3.79 -17.17
CA LEU A 62 9.12 -2.88 -16.08
C LEU A 62 10.63 -2.95 -15.77
N THR A 63 11.33 -1.82 -15.71
CA THR A 63 12.75 -1.83 -15.34
C THR A 63 12.87 -1.75 -13.82
N CYS A 64 13.31 -2.81 -13.15
CA CYS A 64 13.44 -2.82 -11.69
C CYS A 64 14.90 -2.75 -11.28
N PRO A 65 15.45 -1.56 -10.97
CA PRO A 65 16.82 -1.44 -10.49
C PRO A 65 16.94 -2.02 -9.08
N ALA A 66 18.15 -2.41 -8.70
CA ALA A 66 18.45 -2.74 -7.32
C ALA A 66 18.35 -1.46 -6.45
N PRO A 67 17.82 -1.54 -5.22
CA PRO A 67 17.78 -0.40 -4.33
C PRO A 67 19.20 0.02 -3.94
N LEU A 68 19.40 1.32 -3.67
CA LEU A 68 20.67 1.84 -3.16
C LEU A 68 20.90 1.41 -1.71
N GLU A 69 19.80 1.36 -0.94
CA GLU A 69 19.77 0.87 0.43
C GLU A 69 18.76 -0.30 0.52
N PRO A 70 19.15 -1.46 1.07
CA PRO A 70 18.23 -2.59 1.23
C PRO A 70 17.01 -2.19 2.07
N PHE A 71 15.83 -2.66 1.66
CA PHE A 71 14.63 -2.52 2.47
C PHE A 71 14.75 -3.38 3.74
N GLN A 72 14.21 -2.86 4.83
CA GLN A 72 14.20 -3.54 6.13
C GLN A 72 12.75 -3.89 6.50
N TRP A 73 12.57 -5.09 7.05
CA TRP A 73 11.31 -5.65 7.54
C TRP A 73 11.60 -6.88 8.40
N GLU A 74 10.59 -7.39 9.09
CA GLU A 74 10.64 -8.67 9.78
C GLU A 74 10.27 -9.81 8.83
N GLU A 75 11.16 -10.78 8.65
CA GLU A 75 10.94 -11.90 7.71
C GLU A 75 10.04 -13.01 8.28
N GLU A 76 9.99 -13.14 9.60
CA GLU A 76 9.27 -14.23 10.29
C GLU A 76 7.80 -13.90 10.57
N SER A 77 7.43 -12.63 10.41
CA SER A 77 6.10 -12.11 10.68
C SER A 77 5.52 -11.47 9.41
N GLN A 78 4.19 -11.44 9.32
CA GLN A 78 3.49 -10.87 8.18
C GLN A 78 2.44 -9.86 8.64
N SER A 79 2.20 -8.88 7.79
CA SER A 79 1.20 -7.86 7.97
C SER A 79 0.34 -7.70 6.73
N LEU A 80 -0.87 -7.21 6.93
CA LEU A 80 -1.76 -6.70 5.90
C LEU A 80 -1.47 -5.20 5.70
N TYR A 81 -1.22 -4.81 4.45
CA TYR A 81 -0.98 -3.45 4.04
C TYR A 81 -2.14 -2.98 3.16
N ILE A 82 -2.75 -1.84 3.50
CA ILE A 82 -3.82 -1.23 2.71
C ILE A 82 -3.34 0.12 2.19
N LEU A 83 -3.25 0.23 0.87
CA LEU A 83 -2.90 1.46 0.14
C LEU A 83 -4.18 2.24 -0.20
N TYR A 84 -4.17 3.52 0.18
CA TYR A 84 -5.16 4.53 -0.17
C TYR A 84 -4.48 5.57 -1.06
N ALA A 85 -4.78 5.57 -2.36
CA ALA A 85 -4.12 6.41 -3.35
C ALA A 85 -5.10 7.33 -4.10
N HIS A 86 -4.54 8.24 -4.90
CA HIS A 86 -5.25 9.32 -5.59
C HIS A 86 -5.95 10.30 -4.62
N LEU A 87 -5.40 10.51 -3.43
CA LEU A 87 -5.98 11.42 -2.45
C LEU A 87 -5.91 12.88 -2.93
N GLY A 88 -6.96 13.65 -2.66
CA GLY A 88 -7.02 15.09 -2.96
C GLY A 88 -6.41 15.95 -1.85
N SER A 89 -6.41 15.41 -0.63
CA SER A 89 -5.71 15.95 0.53
C SER A 89 -5.36 14.78 1.45
N SER A 90 -4.27 14.88 2.19
CA SER A 90 -3.88 13.94 3.25
C SER A 90 -4.14 14.56 4.62
N ALA A 91 -4.50 13.73 5.59
CA ALA A 91 -4.44 14.12 7.00
C ALA A 91 -2.98 14.37 7.42
N ASP A 92 -2.79 15.08 8.53
CA ASP A 92 -1.48 15.28 9.15
C ASP A 92 -1.07 13.98 9.85
N LEU A 93 -0.37 13.13 9.10
CA LEU A 93 0.07 11.79 9.50
C LEU A 93 1.55 11.65 9.18
N ASN A 94 2.26 10.94 10.05
CA ASN A 94 3.65 10.56 9.87
C ASN A 94 3.77 9.04 9.83
N VAL A 95 4.82 8.55 9.16
CA VAL A 95 5.18 7.13 9.21
C VAL A 95 5.46 6.75 10.66
N GLY A 96 4.87 5.65 11.12
CA GLY A 96 4.93 5.17 12.50
C GLY A 96 3.76 5.60 13.39
N ASP A 97 2.89 6.50 12.93
CA ASP A 97 1.70 6.89 13.70
C ASP A 97 0.72 5.73 13.84
N GLU A 98 0.11 5.57 15.02
CA GLU A 98 -1.02 4.66 15.22
C GLU A 98 -2.31 5.26 14.64
N VAL A 99 -3.10 4.41 13.99
CA VAL A 99 -4.35 4.77 13.34
C VAL A 99 -5.45 3.85 13.83
N THR A 100 -6.59 4.43 14.18
CA THR A 100 -7.79 3.66 14.57
C THR A 100 -8.69 3.39 13.36
N CYS A 101 -9.46 2.30 13.40
CA CYS A 101 -10.48 2.04 12.39
C CYS A 101 -11.46 3.22 12.30
N GLY A 102 -11.74 3.70 11.09
CA GLY A 102 -12.61 4.86 10.83
C GLY A 102 -11.92 6.22 10.93
N GLN A 103 -10.64 6.28 11.35
CA GLN A 103 -9.88 7.53 11.39
C GLN A 103 -9.71 8.13 10.00
N ALA A 104 -9.89 9.45 9.88
CA ALA A 104 -9.73 10.15 8.61
C ALA A 104 -8.25 10.13 8.17
N LEU A 105 -8.02 9.70 6.92
CA LEU A 105 -6.69 9.67 6.30
C LEU A 105 -6.50 10.78 5.27
N GLY A 106 -7.59 11.37 4.79
CA GLY A 106 -7.58 12.36 3.72
C GLY A 106 -8.93 12.45 3.03
N THR A 107 -8.91 12.89 1.78
CA THR A 107 -10.13 12.98 0.95
C THR A 107 -9.95 12.36 -0.42
N VAL A 108 -11.03 11.84 -1.00
CA VAL A 108 -11.07 11.38 -2.39
C VAL A 108 -10.63 12.51 -3.32
N GLY A 109 -9.70 12.22 -4.21
CA GLY A 109 -9.20 13.17 -5.19
C GLY A 109 -8.87 12.51 -6.52
N GLN A 110 -7.90 13.11 -7.21
CA GLN A 110 -7.48 12.73 -8.56
C GLN A 110 -5.97 12.95 -8.77
N SER A 111 -5.17 12.98 -7.70
CA SER A 111 -3.72 13.17 -7.83
C SER A 111 -3.06 11.97 -8.52
N GLY A 112 -1.92 12.20 -9.21
CA GLY A 112 -1.19 11.12 -9.89
C GLY A 112 -1.90 10.65 -11.17
N ASN A 113 -1.91 9.35 -11.42
CA ASN A 113 -2.42 8.76 -12.65
C ASN A 113 -3.93 8.45 -12.60
N ALA A 114 -4.77 9.47 -12.34
CA ALA A 114 -6.22 9.33 -12.26
C ALA A 114 -6.94 10.21 -13.29
N LEU A 115 -7.84 9.62 -14.10
CA LEU A 115 -8.61 10.33 -15.13
C LEU A 115 -9.88 11.00 -14.62
N ALA A 116 -10.37 10.57 -13.45
CA ALA A 116 -11.50 11.17 -12.75
C ALA A 116 -11.35 10.93 -11.23
N PRO A 117 -12.04 11.70 -10.38
CA PRO A 117 -11.95 11.52 -8.94
C PRO A 117 -12.40 10.11 -8.50
N HIS A 118 -11.52 9.38 -7.82
CA HIS A 118 -11.79 8.07 -7.24
C HIS A 118 -10.75 7.74 -6.16
N LEU A 119 -11.04 6.71 -5.35
CA LEU A 119 -10.08 6.14 -4.41
C LEU A 119 -9.49 4.87 -5.04
N HIS A 120 -8.17 4.80 -5.15
CA HIS A 120 -7.49 3.53 -5.35
C HIS A 120 -7.31 2.87 -3.99
N PHE A 121 -7.98 1.73 -3.79
CA PHE A 121 -7.97 0.95 -2.56
C PHE A 121 -7.42 -0.44 -2.86
N GLU A 122 -6.26 -0.74 -2.31
CA GLU A 122 -5.50 -1.95 -2.63
C GLU A 122 -4.98 -2.60 -1.34
N ALA A 123 -5.18 -3.91 -1.21
CA ALA A 123 -4.78 -4.66 -0.04
C ALA A 123 -3.75 -5.73 -0.40
N ARG A 124 -2.72 -5.87 0.42
CA ARG A 124 -1.63 -6.83 0.22
C ARG A 124 -1.12 -7.42 1.51
N VAL A 125 -0.68 -8.67 1.46
CA VAL A 125 0.01 -9.34 2.56
C VAL A 125 1.50 -9.40 2.23
N GLY A 126 2.33 -8.97 3.17
CA GLY A 126 3.78 -8.95 3.03
C GLY A 126 4.50 -9.10 4.37
N PRO A 127 5.84 -9.01 4.37
CA PRO A 127 6.62 -9.05 5.61
C PRO A 127 6.23 -7.89 6.53
N ALA A 128 6.24 -8.08 7.84
CA ALA A 128 5.85 -7.03 8.78
C ALA A 128 6.91 -5.92 8.90
N GLU A 129 6.53 -4.74 9.38
CA GLU A 129 7.40 -3.59 9.60
C GLU A 129 8.09 -3.06 8.33
N ALA A 130 7.53 -3.34 7.15
CA ALA A 130 8.10 -2.87 5.90
C ALA A 130 7.90 -1.35 5.71
N ARG A 131 9.00 -0.64 5.43
CA ARG A 131 9.00 0.81 5.16
C ARG A 131 9.67 1.08 3.81
N LEU A 132 8.84 1.15 2.76
CA LEU A 132 9.32 1.30 1.38
C LEU A 132 9.66 2.76 0.99
N GLY A 133 9.27 3.74 1.82
CA GLY A 133 9.51 5.16 1.55
C GLY A 133 8.52 5.75 0.55
N SER A 134 8.89 5.82 -0.73
CA SER A 134 8.08 6.44 -1.80
C SER A 134 8.00 5.50 -3.02
N LEU A 135 6.83 5.43 -3.63
CA LEU A 135 6.49 4.54 -4.74
C LEU A 135 6.36 5.34 -6.04
N ALA A 136 7.47 5.48 -6.77
CA ALA A 136 7.52 6.19 -8.06
C ALA A 136 8.31 5.39 -9.09
N HIS A 137 7.90 5.41 -10.35
CA HIS A 137 8.60 4.62 -11.40
C HIS A 137 8.59 5.25 -12.79
N TYR A 138 7.42 5.70 -13.24
CA TYR A 138 7.21 6.15 -14.62
C TYR A 138 7.52 7.64 -14.85
N ASP A 139 8.19 8.27 -13.89
CA ASP A 139 8.62 9.66 -13.98
C ASP A 139 10.14 9.71 -14.07
N VAL A 140 10.70 10.52 -14.97
CA VAL A 140 12.16 10.61 -15.17
C VAL A 140 12.90 11.18 -13.97
N SER A 141 12.20 11.85 -13.05
CA SER A 141 12.73 12.30 -11.77
C SER A 141 12.62 11.25 -10.66
N ALA A 142 12.07 10.05 -10.93
CA ALA A 142 12.05 8.95 -9.97
C ALA A 142 13.48 8.54 -9.63
N SER A 143 13.79 8.53 -8.33
CA SER A 143 15.08 8.03 -7.85
C SER A 143 15.15 6.50 -8.01
N VAL A 144 16.37 5.97 -8.02
CA VAL A 144 16.60 4.51 -8.04
C VAL A 144 15.91 3.82 -6.85
N GLN A 145 15.93 4.45 -5.67
CA GLN A 145 15.28 3.90 -4.48
C GLN A 145 13.75 3.86 -4.63
N GLU A 146 13.14 4.92 -5.17
CA GLU A 146 11.70 4.95 -5.44
C GLU A 146 11.28 3.91 -6.48
N MET A 147 12.07 3.75 -7.55
CA MET A 147 11.82 2.75 -8.59
C MET A 147 11.91 1.33 -8.03
N ALA A 148 12.92 1.06 -7.20
CA ALA A 148 13.08 -0.21 -6.52
C ALA A 148 11.90 -0.47 -5.55
N ALA A 149 11.50 0.53 -4.77
CA ALA A 149 10.37 0.45 -3.84
C ALA A 149 9.05 0.18 -4.57
N TYR A 150 8.82 0.86 -5.69
CA TYR A 150 7.66 0.60 -6.56
C TYR A 150 7.68 -0.83 -7.10
N CYS A 151 8.84 -1.33 -7.53
CA CYS A 151 8.97 -2.72 -8.00
C CYS A 151 8.76 -3.74 -6.88
N GLU A 152 9.30 -3.47 -5.69
CA GLU A 152 9.12 -4.28 -4.49
C GLU A 152 7.63 -4.36 -4.13
N TRP A 153 6.97 -3.20 -4.07
CA TRP A 153 5.53 -3.14 -3.87
C TRP A 153 4.81 -3.85 -5.01
N ARG A 154 5.08 -3.59 -6.29
CA ARG A 154 4.18 -3.95 -7.41
C ARG A 154 4.37 -5.34 -7.98
N VAL A 155 5.60 -5.86 -8.03
CA VAL A 155 5.95 -7.03 -8.86
C VAL A 155 6.94 -8.02 -8.23
N SER A 156 7.56 -7.74 -7.08
CA SER A 156 8.56 -8.67 -6.50
C SER A 156 7.95 -9.98 -6.03
N GLY A 157 6.69 -9.96 -5.61
CA GLY A 157 6.01 -11.08 -4.97
C GLY A 157 6.14 -11.10 -3.44
N ALA A 158 6.91 -10.19 -2.85
CA ALA A 158 6.96 -10.01 -1.40
C ALA A 158 5.63 -9.48 -0.85
N PHE A 159 4.98 -8.58 -1.58
CA PHE A 159 3.64 -8.05 -1.27
C PHE A 159 2.58 -8.66 -2.17
N LYS A 160 1.94 -9.73 -1.66
CA LYS A 160 0.94 -10.51 -2.39
C LYS A 160 -0.44 -9.86 -2.33
N TRP A 161 -1.08 -9.69 -3.48
CA TRP A 161 -2.43 -9.15 -3.61
C TRP A 161 -3.44 -10.03 -2.90
N VAL A 162 -4.34 -9.41 -2.13
CA VAL A 162 -5.52 -10.07 -1.57
C VAL A 162 -6.77 -9.29 -1.97
N ASP A 163 -7.93 -9.96 -1.98
CA ASP A 163 -9.19 -9.31 -2.31
C ASP A 163 -9.57 -8.30 -1.22
N PRO A 164 -9.57 -6.98 -1.51
CA PRO A 164 -9.93 -5.97 -0.52
C PRO A 164 -11.39 -6.07 -0.05
N LEU A 165 -12.28 -6.68 -0.83
CA LEU A 165 -13.69 -6.82 -0.44
C LEU A 165 -13.87 -7.79 0.73
N VAL A 166 -12.96 -8.78 0.88
CA VAL A 166 -12.96 -9.68 2.04
C VAL A 166 -12.73 -8.89 3.33
N ILE A 167 -11.83 -7.91 3.30
CA ILE A 167 -11.55 -7.02 4.43
C ILE A 167 -12.76 -6.13 4.71
N LEU A 168 -13.33 -5.51 3.68
CA LEU A 168 -14.49 -4.62 3.85
C LEU A 168 -15.72 -5.36 4.37
N ALA A 169 -15.92 -6.63 4.00
CA ALA A 169 -17.00 -7.46 4.50
C ALA A 169 -16.89 -7.75 6.02
N TYR A 170 -15.70 -7.61 6.59
CA TYR A 170 -15.47 -7.75 8.02
C TYR A 170 -15.84 -6.48 8.82
N LEU A 171 -15.80 -5.31 8.16
CA LEU A 171 -16.13 -4.03 8.77
C LEU A 171 -17.66 -3.88 8.83
N LYS A 172 -18.23 -4.12 10.00
CA LYS A 172 -19.67 -3.94 10.26
C LYS A 172 -19.95 -2.61 10.93
#